data_AF-A0A9W8HSI4-F1
#
_entry.id   AF-A0A9W8HSI4-F1
#
_cell.length_a   1.000
_cell.length_b   1.000
_cell.length_c   1.000
_cell.angle_alpha   90.00
_cell.angle_beta   90.00
_cell.angle_gamma   90.00
#
_symmetry.space_group_name_H-M   'P 1'
#
loop_
_entity.id
_entity.type
_entity.pdbx_description
1 polymer ?
#
loop_
_entity_poly.entity_id
_entity_poly.type
_entity_poly.pdbx_seq_one_letter_code
_entity_poly.pdbx_strand_id
1 'polypeptide(L)'
;MIVGVGVDILSLARIRAIVKRGPTYTQRFARRVLSPTEYTAFNSAETAQEQAGYLAARWCLKEAAYKAAFPRQTLRWHDITLSTQRGKPRLDVCWQPALAHLAVHASLSHDADLVIGYVVIEECIK
;
A
#
# COMPACT_ATOMS: atom_id res chain seq x y z
N MET A 1 13.64 5.77 17.77
CA MET A 1 14.75 5.87 16.79
C MET A 1 14.27 5.36 15.44
N ILE A 2 14.66 5.99 14.32
CA ILE A 2 14.26 5.53 12.97
C ILE A 2 14.90 4.17 12.67
N VAL A 3 14.09 3.21 12.24
CA VAL A 3 14.50 1.85 11.86
C VAL A 3 14.72 1.73 10.36
N GLY A 4 13.86 2.37 9.57
CA GLY A 4 13.94 2.32 8.12
C GLY A 4 13.01 3.32 7.44
N VAL A 5 13.36 3.67 6.20
CA VAL A 5 12.59 4.57 5.34
C VAL A 5 12.44 3.91 3.99
N GLY A 6 11.26 4.04 3.39
CA GLY A 6 10.98 3.53 2.07
C GLY A 6 10.13 4.50 1.27
N VAL A 7 10.47 4.62 0.00
CA VAL A 7 9.78 5.48 -0.97
C VAL A 7 9.47 4.67 -2.21
N ASP A 8 8.29 4.87 -2.77
CA ASP A 8 7.93 4.33 -4.08
C ASP A 8 7.21 5.39 -4.91
N ILE A 9 7.44 5.35 -6.23
CA ILE A 9 6.75 6.20 -7.19
C ILE A 9 6.15 5.30 -8.28
N LEU A 10 4.88 5.56 -8.59
CA LEU A 10 4.09 4.75 -9.49
C LEU A 10 3.42 5.63 -10.53
N SER A 11 3.54 5.25 -11.81
CA SER A 11 2.72 5.82 -12.87
C SER A 11 1.30 5.24 -12.80
N LEU A 12 0.32 6.09 -12.54
CA LEU A 12 -1.11 5.71 -12.51
C LEU A 12 -1.58 5.15 -13.85
N ALA A 13 -0.99 5.62 -14.96
CA ALA A 13 -1.25 5.10 -16.29
C ALA A 13 -0.98 3.58 -16.40
N ARG A 14 0.01 3.05 -15.67
CA ARG A 14 0.30 1.60 -15.65
C ARG A 14 -0.83 0.80 -15.02
N ILE A 15 -1.40 1.30 -13.92
CA ILE A 15 -2.52 0.64 -13.25
C ILE A 15 -3.79 0.78 -14.08
N ARG A 16 -4.05 1.97 -14.63
CA ARG A 16 -5.17 2.19 -15.57
C ARG A 16 -5.09 1.26 -16.77
N ALA A 17 -3.90 0.99 -17.30
CA ALA A 17 -3.71 0.04 -18.41
C ALA A 17 -4.12 -1.39 -18.01
N ILE A 18 -3.89 -1.81 -16.76
CA ILE A 18 -4.37 -3.10 -16.23
C ILE A 18 -5.90 -3.08 -16.15
N VAL A 19 -6.48 -2.03 -15.58
CA VAL A 19 -7.93 -1.90 -15.41
C VAL A 19 -8.66 -1.88 -16.76
N LYS A 20 -8.10 -1.19 -17.75
CA LYS A 20 -8.64 -1.11 -19.13
C LYS A 20 -8.66 -2.45 -19.86
N ARG A 21 -7.88 -3.45 -19.44
CA ARG A 21 -7.93 -4.82 -20.01
C ARG A 21 -9.19 -5.60 -19.60
N GLY A 22 -9.96 -5.06 -18.66
CA GLY A 22 -11.26 -5.60 -18.27
C GLY A 22 -11.24 -6.35 -16.93
N PRO A 23 -12.43 -6.78 -16.46
CA PRO A 23 -12.65 -7.21 -15.07
C PRO A 23 -11.76 -8.37 -14.62
N THR A 24 -11.52 -9.36 -15.49
CA THR A 24 -10.69 -10.53 -15.17
C THR A 24 -9.26 -10.14 -14.81
N TYR A 25 -8.65 -9.21 -15.55
CA TYR A 25 -7.29 -8.75 -15.28
C TYR A 25 -7.24 -7.88 -14.02
N THR A 26 -8.21 -6.99 -13.86
CA THR A 26 -8.38 -6.15 -12.67
C THR A 26 -8.48 -6.99 -11.41
N GLN A 27 -9.36 -8.00 -11.40
CA GLN A 27 -9.58 -8.86 -10.23
C GLN A 27 -8.36 -9.72 -9.90
N ARG A 28 -7.67 -10.26 -10.91
CA ARG A 28 -6.42 -11.02 -10.69
C ARG A 28 -5.34 -10.14 -10.07
N PHE A 29 -5.20 -8.90 -10.54
CA PHE A 29 -4.23 -7.96 -9.97
C PHE A 29 -4.63 -7.52 -8.56
N ALA A 30 -5.91 -7.19 -8.35
CA ALA A 30 -6.46 -6.84 -7.04
C ALA A 30 -6.23 -7.96 -6.01
N ARG A 31 -6.55 -9.22 -6.34
CA ARG A 31 -6.31 -10.38 -5.45
C ARG A 31 -4.84 -10.62 -5.13
N ARG A 32 -3.91 -10.18 -5.98
CA ARG A 32 -2.47 -10.31 -5.72
C ARG A 32 -2.00 -9.27 -4.70
N VAL A 33 -2.48 -8.04 -4.82
CA VAL A 33 -1.95 -6.86 -4.10
C VAL A 33 -2.72 -6.57 -2.83
N LEU A 34 -4.03 -6.77 -2.84
CA LEU A 34 -4.92 -6.37 -1.76
C LEU A 34 -5.05 -7.50 -0.73
N SER A 35 -5.05 -7.13 0.55
CA SER A 35 -5.45 -8.02 1.64
C SER A 35 -6.96 -8.35 1.53
N PRO A 36 -7.46 -9.38 2.23
CA PRO A 36 -8.87 -9.76 2.14
C PRO A 36 -9.86 -8.63 2.49
N THR A 37 -9.50 -7.78 3.45
CA THR A 37 -10.31 -6.62 3.86
C THR A 37 -10.27 -5.53 2.80
N GLU A 38 -9.08 -5.22 2.27
CA GLU A 38 -8.93 -4.26 1.17
C GLU A 38 -9.63 -4.71 -0.10
N TYR A 39 -9.61 -6.00 -0.41
CA TYR A 39 -10.27 -6.57 -1.59
C TYR A 39 -11.79 -6.48 -1.47
N THR A 40 -12.33 -6.71 -0.26
CA THR A 40 -13.76 -6.51 0.00
C THR A 40 -14.16 -5.05 -0.23
N ALA A 41 -13.41 -4.09 0.31
CA ALA A 41 -13.65 -2.67 0.10
C ALA A 41 -13.44 -2.24 -1.37
N PHE A 42 -12.47 -2.84 -2.07
CA PHE A 42 -12.25 -2.57 -3.49
C PHE A 42 -13.46 -2.88 -4.36
N ASN A 43 -14.28 -3.88 -3.99
CA ASN A 43 -15.48 -4.24 -4.75
C ASN A 43 -16.57 -3.17 -4.70
N SER A 44 -16.48 -2.15 -3.84
CA SER A 44 -17.39 -1.01 -3.86
C SER A 44 -16.97 0.10 -4.82
N ALA A 45 -15.82 -0.02 -5.50
CA ALA A 45 -15.38 0.96 -6.50
C ALA A 45 -16.19 0.79 -7.79
N GLU A 46 -16.95 1.82 -8.16
CA GLU A 46 -17.91 1.77 -9.26
C GLU A 46 -17.28 2.12 -10.60
N THR A 47 -16.25 2.98 -10.59
CA THR A 47 -15.59 3.45 -11.81
C THR A 47 -14.20 2.85 -12.00
N ALA A 48 -13.76 2.73 -13.26
CA ALA A 48 -12.40 2.32 -13.59
C ALA A 48 -11.34 3.26 -12.99
N GLN A 49 -11.67 4.54 -12.80
CA GLN A 49 -10.79 5.53 -12.21
C GLN A 49 -10.63 5.32 -10.70
N GLU A 50 -11.72 5.05 -9.97
CA GLU A 50 -11.67 4.68 -8.56
C GLU A 50 -10.90 3.38 -8.34
N GLN A 51 -11.17 2.37 -9.18
CA GLN A 51 -10.43 1.10 -9.12
C GLN A 51 -8.92 1.31 -9.31
N ALA A 52 -8.54 2.09 -10.32
CA ALA A 52 -7.14 2.37 -10.60
C ALA A 52 -6.47 3.17 -9.47
N GLY A 53 -7.14 4.21 -8.96
CA GLY A 53 -6.64 5.01 -7.83
C GLY A 53 -6.49 4.18 -6.55
N TYR A 54 -7.48 3.33 -6.27
CA TYR A 54 -7.46 2.43 -5.11
C TYR A 54 -6.25 1.49 -5.19
N LEU A 55 -6.10 0.77 -6.30
CA LEU A 55 -5.00 -0.16 -6.53
C LEU A 55 -3.63 0.53 -6.51
N ALA A 56 -3.52 1.72 -7.13
CA ALA A 56 -2.28 2.48 -7.18
C ALA A 56 -1.80 2.90 -5.79
N ALA A 57 -2.70 3.40 -4.94
CA ALA A 57 -2.36 3.79 -3.57
C ALA A 57 -1.84 2.62 -2.74
N ARG A 58 -2.48 1.44 -2.83
CA ARG A 58 -2.08 0.25 -2.07
C ARG A 58 -0.77 -0.31 -2.60
N TRP A 59 -0.59 -0.37 -3.92
CA TRP A 59 0.69 -0.76 -4.51
C TRP A 59 1.83 0.12 -3.98
N CYS A 60 1.69 1.44 -4.12
CA CYS A 60 2.74 2.40 -3.82
C CYS A 60 3.14 2.38 -2.33
N LEU A 61 2.16 2.37 -1.42
CA LEU A 61 2.45 2.34 0.02
C LEU A 61 2.99 0.99 0.49
N LYS A 62 2.55 -0.13 -0.10
CA LYS A 62 3.07 -1.46 0.27
C LYS A 62 4.49 -1.68 -0.22
N GLU A 63 4.83 -1.21 -1.42
CA GLU A 63 6.23 -1.20 -1.91
C GLU A 63 7.12 -0.30 -1.03
N ALA A 64 6.65 0.89 -0.66
CA ALA A 64 7.36 1.77 0.26
C ALA A 64 7.57 1.10 1.63
N ALA A 65 6.54 0.45 2.18
CA ALA A 65 6.65 -0.29 3.44
C ALA A 65 7.60 -1.49 3.36
N TYR A 66 7.58 -2.24 2.26
CA TYR A 66 8.54 -3.32 2.01
C TYR A 66 9.98 -2.80 2.06
N LYS A 67 10.27 -1.70 1.36
CA LYS A 67 11.61 -1.07 1.34
C LYS A 67 12.04 -0.57 2.72
N ALA A 68 11.10 0.00 3.49
CA ALA A 68 11.38 0.46 4.84
C ALA A 68 11.67 -0.70 5.82
N ALA A 69 11.02 -1.85 5.65
CA ALA A 69 11.14 -3.00 6.54
C ALA A 69 12.34 -3.91 6.23
N PHE A 70 12.77 -3.97 4.96
CA PHE A 70 13.90 -4.79 4.54
C PHE A 70 15.24 -4.20 5.04
N PRO A 71 16.21 -5.02 5.49
CA PRO A 71 16.21 -6.49 5.56
C PRO A 71 15.64 -7.08 6.86
N ARG A 72 15.18 -6.26 7.81
CA ARG A 72 14.72 -6.73 9.13
C ARG A 72 13.52 -7.67 9.02
N GLN A 73 12.60 -7.39 8.10
CA GLN A 73 11.55 -8.31 7.71
C GLN A 73 11.25 -8.19 6.21
N THR A 74 11.12 -9.34 5.55
CA THR A 74 10.65 -9.41 4.16
C THR A 74 9.13 -9.49 4.17
N LEU A 75 8.45 -8.38 3.85
CA LEU A 75 6.99 -8.31 3.81
C LEU A 75 6.43 -8.81 2.48
N ARG A 76 5.30 -9.52 2.52
CA ARG A 76 4.48 -9.86 1.35
C ARG A 76 3.30 -8.90 1.24
N TRP A 77 2.65 -8.87 0.07
CA TRP A 77 1.49 -8.00 -0.18
C TRP A 77 0.38 -8.09 0.87
N HIS A 78 0.10 -9.31 1.36
CA HIS A 78 -0.98 -9.57 2.31
C HIS A 78 -0.55 -9.38 3.77
N ASP A 79 0.75 -9.20 4.04
CA ASP A 79 1.27 -8.89 5.37
C ASP A 79 1.05 -7.40 5.72
N ILE A 80 0.55 -6.60 4.77
CA ILE A 80 0.30 -5.17 4.94
C ILE A 80 -1.14 -4.92 4.55
N THR A 81 -1.89 -4.26 5.42
CA THR A 81 -3.26 -3.78 5.15
C THR A 81 -3.29 -2.26 5.31
N LEU A 82 -3.72 -1.56 4.27
CA LEU A 82 -3.92 -0.12 4.28
C LEU A 82 -5.35 0.20 4.71
N SER A 83 -5.47 0.98 5.77
CA SER A 83 -6.71 1.64 6.19
C SER A 83 -6.55 3.16 6.13
N THR A 84 -7.66 3.89 6.21
CA THR A 84 -7.65 5.36 6.26
C THR A 84 -8.39 5.84 7.49
N GLN A 85 -7.78 6.73 8.26
CA GLN A 85 -8.44 7.37 9.41
C GLN A 85 -8.39 8.88 9.24
N ARG A 86 -9.57 9.53 9.10
CA ARG A 86 -9.69 10.98 8.87
C ARG A 86 -8.82 11.48 7.70
N GLY A 87 -8.74 10.71 6.63
CA GLY A 87 -7.92 11.02 5.45
C GLY A 87 -6.44 10.64 5.57
N LYS A 88 -5.92 10.30 6.76
CA LYS A 88 -4.53 9.84 6.92
C LYS A 88 -4.41 8.33 6.64
N PRO A 89 -3.48 7.89 5.77
CA PRO A 89 -3.21 6.47 5.55
C PRO A 89 -2.58 5.83 6.80
N ARG A 90 -3.04 4.63 7.14
CA ARG A 90 -2.47 3.78 8.20
C ARG A 90 -2.14 2.41 7.63
N LEU A 91 -0.96 1.91 7.97
CA LEU A 91 -0.49 0.60 7.54
C LEU A 91 -0.47 -0.33 8.74
N ASP A 92 -1.36 -1.31 8.73
CA ASP A 92 -1.35 -2.42 9.67
C ASP A 92 -0.44 -3.51 9.09
N VAL A 93 0.68 -3.75 9.75
CA VAL A 93 1.72 -4.68 9.28
C VAL A 93 1.77 -5.90 10.19
N CYS A 94 1.76 -7.09 9.59
CA CYS A 94 1.96 -8.36 10.27
C CYS A 94 3.44 -8.55 10.61
N TRP A 95 3.88 -7.90 11.69
CA TRP A 95 5.25 -8.00 12.18
C TRP A 95 5.57 -9.37 12.77
N GLN A 96 6.83 -9.79 12.62
CA GLN A 96 7.39 -10.82 13.49
C GLN A 96 7.33 -10.35 14.95
N PRO A 97 7.17 -11.25 15.95
CA PRO A 97 7.00 -10.86 17.35
C PRO A 97 8.05 -9.88 17.88
N ALA A 98 9.32 -10.04 17.47
CA ALA A 98 10.41 -9.15 17.88
C ALA A 98 10.28 -7.70 17.35
N LEU A 99 9.51 -7.48 16.28
CA LEU A 99 9.30 -6.19 15.62
C LEU A 99 7.91 -5.61 15.88
N ALA A 100 7.06 -6.28 16.66
CA ALA A 100 5.68 -5.86 16.92
C ALA A 100 5.57 -4.51 17.68
N HIS A 101 6.68 -4.02 18.23
CA HIS A 101 6.77 -2.73 18.93
C HIS A 101 7.05 -1.54 18.00
N LEU A 102 7.22 -1.77 16.69
CA LEU A 102 7.55 -0.71 15.75
C LEU A 102 6.31 0.09 15.33
N ALA A 103 6.47 1.41 15.26
CA ALA A 103 5.49 2.32 14.69
C ALA A 103 5.72 2.49 13.19
N VAL A 104 4.62 2.59 12.43
CA VAL A 104 4.65 2.81 10.98
C VAL A 104 3.93 4.11 10.65
N HIS A 105 4.64 5.02 10.00
CA HIS A 105 4.10 6.28 9.49
C HIS A 105 4.06 6.21 7.98
N ALA A 106 2.91 6.52 7.40
CA ALA A 106 2.71 6.50 5.96
C ALA A 106 2.19 7.86 5.47
N SER A 107 2.57 8.22 4.25
CA SER A 107 2.04 9.36 3.52
C SER A 107 1.93 9.00 2.04
N LEU A 108 0.88 9.50 1.40
CA LEU A 108 0.62 9.31 -0.02
C LEU A 108 0.36 10.68 -0.64
N SER A 109 0.95 10.94 -1.80
CA SER A 109 0.61 12.08 -2.64
C SER A 109 0.40 11.61 -4.06
N HIS A 110 -0.38 12.36 -4.83
CA HIS A 110 -0.56 12.12 -6.26
C HIS A 110 -0.70 13.43 -7.02
N ASP A 111 -0.08 13.50 -8.18
CA ASP A 111 -0.22 14.61 -9.12
C ASP A 111 0.22 14.17 -10.51
N ALA A 112 -0.35 14.75 -11.57
CA ALA A 112 0.06 14.52 -12.97
C ALA A 112 0.26 13.03 -13.35
N ASP A 113 -0.68 12.15 -12.95
CA ASP A 113 -0.62 10.70 -13.16
C ASP A 113 0.56 9.98 -12.49
N LEU A 114 1.18 10.61 -11.50
CA LEU A 114 2.13 10.00 -10.59
C LEU A 114 1.50 9.85 -9.21
N VAL A 115 1.81 8.75 -8.56
CA VAL A 115 1.49 8.48 -7.16
C VAL A 115 2.80 8.21 -6.45
N ILE A 116 3.03 8.87 -5.32
CA ILE A 116 4.20 8.68 -4.47
C ILE A 116 3.75 8.23 -3.09
N GLY A 117 4.42 7.21 -2.58
CA GLY A 117 4.22 6.64 -1.25
C GLY A 117 5.50 6.79 -0.44
N TYR A 118 5.36 7.26 0.80
CA TYR A 118 6.47 7.42 1.73
C TYR A 118 6.13 6.72 3.03
N VAL A 119 7.05 5.89 3.52
CA VAL A 119 6.89 5.14 4.77
C VAL A 119 8.13 5.30 5.64
N VAL A 120 7.90 5.59 6.92
CA VAL A 120 8.92 5.59 7.98
C VAL A 120 8.52 4.57 9.03
N ILE A 121 9.47 3.72 9.41
CA ILE A 121 9.33 2.81 10.54
C ILE A 121 10.27 3.28 11.64
N GLU A 122 9.77 3.38 12.86
CA GLU A 122 10.55 3.78 14.02
C GLU A 122 10.20 2.94 15.25
N GLU A 123 11.12 2.89 16.20
CA GLU A 123 10.85 2.33 17.52
C GLU A 123 9.88 3.23 18.29
N CYS A 124 8.83 2.65 18.88
CA CYS A 124 8.02 3.36 19.86
C CYS A 124 8.91 3.76 21.04
N ILE A 125 9.12 5.06 21.23
CA ILE A 125 9.79 5.57 22.43
C ILE A 125 8.83 5.32 23.60
N LYS A 126 9.27 4.52 24.58
CA LYS A 126 8.57 4.36 25.86
C LYS A 126 8.73 5.62 26.71
#